data_AF-A0A433P4I4-F1
#
_entry.id   AF-A0A433P4I4-F1
#
_cell.length_a   1.000
_cell.length_b   1.000
_cell.length_c   1.000
_cell.angle_alpha   90.00
_cell.angle_beta   90.00
_cell.angle_gamma   90.00
#
_symmetry.space_group_name_H-M   'P 1'
#
loop_
_entity.id
_entity.type
_entity.pdbx_description
1 polymer ?
#
loop_
_entity_poly.entity_id
_entity_poly.type
_entity_poly.pdbx_seq_one_letter_code
_entity_poly.pdbx_strand_id
1 'polypeptide(L)'
;MAHDMMIKHKYDDWGFFGWIHNKLGYSMEVTDLAVGEFAERGLPGFIYSVFTRTTTTYWRTVEGGMSRLPEAFKVLIENKLRLRVKVSKLSTTKEGRVSVQWKHKPTDVEYEHKDYDYVIVNAPLTISLRYPEAQTFSKSVQSQTQASRGP
;
A
#
# COMPACT_ATOMS: atom_id res chain seq x y z
N MET A 1 -22.67 -19.54 -3.91
CA MET A 1 -23.57 -18.63 -3.15
C MET A 1 -23.69 -17.24 -3.78
N ALA A 2 -22.66 -16.39 -3.80
CA ALA A 2 -22.78 -15.04 -4.39
C ALA A 2 -23.02 -15.07 -5.92
N HIS A 3 -22.32 -15.96 -6.65
CA HIS A 3 -22.52 -16.13 -8.09
C HIS A 3 -23.93 -16.68 -8.42
N ASP A 4 -24.41 -17.68 -7.69
CA ASP A 4 -25.74 -18.26 -7.88
C ASP A 4 -26.86 -17.23 -7.63
N MET A 5 -26.68 -16.34 -6.66
CA MET A 5 -27.61 -15.25 -6.38
C MET A 5 -27.70 -14.26 -7.55
N MET A 6 -26.56 -13.92 -8.16
CA MET A 6 -26.52 -13.00 -9.31
C MET A 6 -27.27 -13.58 -10.52
N ILE A 7 -27.07 -14.86 -10.82
CA ILE A 7 -27.77 -15.55 -11.92
C ILE A 7 -29.26 -15.67 -11.61
N LYS A 8 -29.62 -16.10 -10.40
CA LYS A 8 -31.02 -16.32 -10.01
C LYS A 8 -31.84 -15.03 -10.04
N HIS A 9 -31.24 -13.90 -9.69
CA HIS A 9 -31.92 -12.61 -9.62
C HIS A 9 -31.70 -11.71 -10.84
N LYS A 10 -31.00 -12.20 -11.88
CA LYS A 10 -30.67 -11.44 -13.10
C LYS A 10 -30.00 -10.10 -12.80
N TYR A 11 -29.15 -10.08 -11.79
CA TYR A 11 -28.40 -8.88 -11.41
C TYR A 11 -27.18 -8.64 -12.32
N ASP A 12 -26.84 -9.59 -13.18
CA ASP A 12 -25.77 -9.46 -14.18
C ASP A 12 -26.14 -8.57 -15.38
N ASP A 13 -27.43 -8.30 -15.56
CA ASP A 13 -27.95 -7.45 -16.66
C ASP A 13 -27.76 -5.94 -16.39
N TRP A 14 -27.27 -5.56 -15.20
CA TRP A 14 -27.21 -4.17 -14.73
C TRP A 14 -25.83 -3.73 -14.26
N GLY A 15 -25.39 -2.54 -14.66
CA GLY A 15 -24.31 -1.82 -13.98
C GLY A 15 -24.75 -1.35 -12.59
N PHE A 16 -23.81 -1.18 -11.64
CA PHE A 16 -24.13 -0.83 -10.24
C PHE A 16 -24.98 0.43 -10.12
N PHE A 17 -24.59 1.49 -10.83
CA PHE A 17 -25.34 2.74 -10.92
C PHE A 17 -26.74 2.51 -11.49
N GLY A 18 -26.84 1.80 -12.61
CA GLY A 18 -28.11 1.50 -13.28
C GLY A 18 -29.04 0.67 -12.41
N TRP A 19 -28.52 -0.23 -11.58
CA TRP A 19 -29.31 -0.99 -10.63
C TRP A 19 -29.87 -0.10 -9.51
N ILE A 20 -29.05 0.75 -8.89
CA ILE A 20 -29.50 1.64 -7.81
C ILE A 20 -30.53 2.66 -8.32
N HIS A 21 -30.28 3.29 -9.46
CA HIS A 21 -31.19 4.29 -10.01
C HIS A 21 -32.46 3.65 -10.60
N ASN A 22 -32.30 2.71 -11.54
CA ASN A 22 -33.45 2.22 -12.31
C ASN A 22 -34.19 1.06 -11.62
N LYS A 23 -33.50 0.20 -10.86
CA LYS A 23 -34.12 -0.95 -10.21
C LYS A 23 -34.61 -0.65 -8.80
N LEU A 24 -33.87 0.16 -8.04
CA LEU A 24 -34.25 0.56 -6.68
C LEU A 24 -34.97 1.93 -6.62
N GLY A 25 -34.93 2.72 -7.70
CA GLY A 25 -35.70 3.96 -7.82
C GLY A 25 -35.13 5.14 -7.03
N TYR A 26 -33.85 5.09 -6.61
CA TYR A 26 -33.22 6.20 -5.90
C TYR A 26 -32.95 7.39 -6.82
N SER A 27 -32.91 8.60 -6.24
CA SER A 27 -32.53 9.81 -6.99
C SER A 27 -31.07 9.71 -7.49
N MET A 28 -30.73 10.50 -8.51
CA MET A 28 -29.38 10.52 -9.06
C MET A 28 -28.33 10.92 -8.01
N GLU A 29 -28.67 11.85 -7.11
CA GLU A 29 -27.77 12.33 -6.04
C GLU A 29 -27.44 11.21 -5.03
N VAL A 30 -28.47 10.47 -4.60
CA VAL A 30 -28.30 9.33 -3.69
C VAL A 30 -27.55 8.20 -4.40
N THR A 31 -27.84 8.00 -5.68
CA THR A 31 -27.15 6.99 -6.49
C THR A 31 -25.66 7.31 -6.64
N ASP A 32 -25.31 8.55 -6.95
CA ASP A 32 -23.91 8.98 -7.11
C ASP A 32 -23.11 8.81 -5.80
N LEU A 33 -23.71 9.22 -4.68
CA LEU A 33 -23.13 9.02 -3.35
C LEU A 33 -22.94 7.53 -3.01
N ALA A 34 -23.93 6.70 -3.31
CA ALA A 34 -23.88 5.27 -3.00
C ALA A 34 -22.89 4.50 -3.89
N VAL A 35 -22.70 4.95 -5.13
CA VAL A 35 -21.80 4.31 -6.10
C VAL A 35 -20.34 4.56 -5.72
N GLY A 36 -19.95 5.79 -5.36
CA GLY A 36 -18.67 6.13 -4.71
C GLY A 36 -17.47 5.22 -5.04
N GLU A 37 -16.85 4.63 -4.00
CA GLU A 37 -15.70 3.69 -4.12
C GLU A 37 -16.05 2.33 -4.76
N PHE A 38 -17.34 2.04 -4.96
CA PHE A 38 -17.82 0.79 -5.55
C PHE A 38 -18.01 0.89 -7.07
N ALA A 39 -17.85 2.09 -7.64
CA ALA A 39 -17.93 2.34 -9.08
C ALA A 39 -17.00 1.43 -9.88
N GLU A 40 -15.76 1.25 -9.40
CA GLU A 40 -14.72 0.44 -10.05
C GLU A 40 -15.01 -1.07 -9.98
N ARG A 41 -15.80 -1.51 -9.01
CA ARG A 41 -16.08 -2.94 -8.74
C ARG A 41 -17.33 -3.45 -9.45
N GLY A 42 -18.22 -2.54 -9.86
CA GLY A 42 -19.53 -2.89 -10.41
C GLY A 42 -20.42 -3.66 -9.41
N LEU A 43 -21.65 -4.00 -9.84
CA LEU A 43 -22.61 -4.72 -9.01
C LEU A 43 -22.11 -6.13 -8.64
N PRO A 44 -21.50 -6.92 -9.56
CA PRO A 44 -20.96 -8.23 -9.21
C PRO A 44 -19.85 -8.15 -8.16
N GLY A 45 -18.92 -7.20 -8.28
CA GLY A 45 -17.84 -7.02 -7.31
C GLY A 45 -18.34 -6.53 -5.95
N PHE A 46 -19.36 -5.66 -5.94
CA PHE A 46 -20.03 -5.23 -4.70
C PHE A 46 -20.68 -6.43 -3.99
N ILE A 47 -21.58 -7.16 -4.66
CA ILE A 47 -22.30 -8.30 -4.10
C ILE A 47 -21.33 -9.38 -3.64
N TYR A 48 -20.32 -9.73 -4.44
CA TYR A 48 -19.28 -10.66 -4.02
C TYR A 48 -18.59 -10.20 -2.74
N SER A 49 -18.15 -8.94 -2.68
CA SER A 49 -17.44 -8.41 -1.49
C SER A 49 -18.32 -8.38 -0.24
N VAL A 50 -19.62 -8.09 -0.37
CA VAL A 50 -20.55 -8.05 0.76
C VAL A 50 -20.81 -9.45 1.31
N PHE A 51 -21.15 -10.39 0.43
CA PHE A 51 -21.57 -11.73 0.85
C PHE A 51 -20.41 -12.64 1.24
N THR A 52 -19.22 -12.45 0.66
CA THR A 52 -18.06 -13.30 0.99
C THR A 52 -17.14 -12.67 2.03
N ARG A 53 -17.06 -11.34 2.07
CA ARG A 53 -15.98 -10.64 2.78
C ARG A 53 -16.48 -9.90 4.01
N THR A 54 -17.54 -9.11 3.93
CA THR A 54 -17.97 -8.30 5.09
C THR A 54 -18.94 -9.00 6.04
N THR A 55 -19.76 -9.93 5.54
CA THR A 55 -20.76 -10.65 6.34
C THR A 55 -20.24 -11.94 6.99
N THR A 56 -19.13 -12.49 6.48
CA THR A 56 -18.55 -13.78 6.95
C THR A 56 -17.22 -13.60 7.69
N THR A 57 -16.59 -12.43 7.60
CA THR A 57 -15.27 -12.20 8.21
C THR A 57 -15.39 -11.55 9.57
N TYR A 58 -14.87 -12.23 10.59
CA TYR A 58 -14.64 -11.62 11.90
C TYR A 58 -13.26 -10.97 11.90
N TRP A 59 -13.23 -9.63 12.00
CA TRP A 59 -11.98 -8.90 12.20
C TRP A 59 -11.43 -9.21 13.58
N ARG A 60 -10.23 -9.80 13.62
CA ARG A 60 -9.50 -10.02 14.87
C ARG A 60 -8.45 -8.95 15.02
N THR A 61 -8.28 -8.47 16.24
CA THR A 61 -7.16 -7.61 16.62
C THR A 61 -6.22 -8.38 17.54
N VAL A 62 -4.99 -7.90 17.65
CA VAL A 62 -4.03 -8.45 18.60
C VAL A 62 -4.44 -8.01 20.00
N GLU A 63 -4.70 -8.98 20.87
CA GLU A 63 -4.99 -8.72 22.28
C GLU A 63 -3.81 -7.97 22.92
N GLY A 64 -4.07 -6.86 23.61
CA GLY A 64 -3.01 -5.99 24.15
C GLY A 64 -2.38 -5.03 23.13
N GLY A 65 -2.94 -4.92 21.93
CA GLY A 65 -2.63 -3.88 20.96
C GLY A 65 -1.74 -4.34 19.80
N MET A 66 -1.89 -3.67 18.65
CA MET A 66 -1.20 -4.04 17.40
C MET A 66 0.33 -3.91 17.50
N SER A 67 0.84 -3.10 18.45
CA SER A 67 2.27 -2.94 18.73
C SER A 67 2.95 -4.22 19.20
N ARG A 68 2.20 -5.17 19.78
CA ARG A 68 2.76 -6.46 20.22
C ARG A 68 3.24 -7.32 19.06
N LEU A 69 2.66 -7.15 17.87
CA LEU A 69 3.06 -7.90 16.68
C LEU A 69 4.51 -7.58 16.26
N PRO A 70 4.90 -6.31 16.00
CA PRO A 70 6.30 -5.99 15.71
C PRO A 70 7.23 -6.25 16.91
N GLU A 71 6.76 -6.11 18.15
CA GLU A 71 7.56 -6.44 19.34
C GLU A 71 7.91 -7.93 19.44
N ALA A 72 7.02 -8.84 19.03
CA ALA A 72 7.31 -10.27 19.00
C ALA A 72 8.50 -10.61 18.08
N PHE A 73 8.66 -9.89 16.96
CA PHE A 73 9.81 -10.06 16.08
C PHE A 73 11.10 -9.51 16.67
N LYS A 74 11.02 -8.49 17.54
CA LYS A 74 12.20 -7.81 18.10
C LYS A 74 13.16 -8.79 18.78
N VAL A 75 12.62 -9.75 19.56
CA VAL A 75 13.42 -10.77 20.28
C VAL A 75 14.28 -11.61 19.32
N LEU A 76 13.80 -11.88 18.11
CA LEU A 76 14.50 -12.71 17.12
C LEU A 76 15.63 -11.95 16.39
N ILE A 77 15.55 -10.62 16.36
CA ILE A 77 16.47 -9.77 15.58
C ILE A 77 17.27 -8.80 16.45
N GLU A 78 17.19 -8.90 17.78
CA GLU A 78 17.71 -7.90 18.70
C GLU A 78 19.20 -7.61 18.50
N ASN A 79 20.00 -8.65 18.23
CA ASN A 79 21.43 -8.52 17.95
C ASN A 79 21.77 -7.84 16.61
N LYS A 80 20.80 -7.72 15.71
CA LYS A 80 20.94 -7.10 14.38
C LYS A 80 20.17 -5.79 14.26
N LEU A 81 19.35 -5.45 15.26
CA LEU A 81 18.47 -4.29 15.25
C LEU A 81 19.18 -3.06 15.80
N ARG A 82 19.17 -1.98 15.02
CA ARG A 82 19.59 -0.65 15.48
C ARG A 82 18.38 0.27 15.53
N LEU A 83 18.00 0.68 16.74
CA LEU A 83 16.90 1.62 16.98
C LEU A 83 17.43 3.04 17.18
N ARG A 84 16.56 4.04 17.04
CA ARG A 84 16.88 5.48 17.17
C ARG A 84 17.95 5.95 16.19
N VAL A 85 18.08 5.26 15.06
CA VAL A 85 18.97 5.64 13.96
C VAL A 85 18.15 6.28 12.86
N LYS A 86 18.55 7.48 12.43
CA LYS A 86 18.00 8.14 11.26
C LYS A 86 18.97 8.03 10.10
N VAL A 87 18.67 7.13 9.16
CA VAL A 87 19.42 7.02 7.91
C VAL A 87 19.25 8.33 7.14
N SER A 88 20.38 8.92 6.76
CA SER A 88 20.43 10.21 6.09
C SER A 88 20.80 10.10 4.62
N LYS A 89 21.61 9.09 4.25
CA LYS A 89 22.09 8.91 2.89
C LYS A 89 22.28 7.42 2.57
N LEU A 90 22.02 7.08 1.31
CA LEU A 90 22.39 5.82 0.68
C LEU A 90 23.30 6.16 -0.51
N SER A 91 24.37 5.40 -0.69
CA SER A 91 25.28 5.55 -1.84
C SER A 91 25.93 4.22 -2.21
N THR A 92 26.14 3.99 -3.49
CA THR A 92 26.84 2.83 -4.02
C THR A 92 28.35 3.04 -3.94
N THR A 93 29.08 2.05 -3.44
CA THR A 93 30.55 2.05 -3.39
C THR A 93 31.13 1.60 -4.73
N LYS A 94 32.44 1.80 -4.94
CA LYS A 94 33.10 1.41 -6.20
C LYS A 94 33.07 -0.09 -6.44
N GLU A 95 32.93 -0.88 -5.38
CA GLU A 95 32.85 -2.34 -5.39
C GLU A 95 31.42 -2.85 -5.63
N GLY A 96 30.46 -1.96 -5.90
CA GLY A 96 29.06 -2.31 -6.17
C GLY A 96 28.21 -2.61 -4.94
N ARG A 97 28.73 -2.31 -3.74
CA ARG A 97 27.98 -2.43 -2.47
C ARG A 97 27.21 -1.17 -2.17
N VAL A 98 26.20 -1.26 -1.30
CA VAL A 98 25.43 -0.11 -0.84
C VAL A 98 25.90 0.32 0.54
N SER A 99 26.40 1.56 0.63
CA SER A 99 26.77 2.22 1.87
C SER A 99 25.57 2.95 2.48
N VAL A 100 25.18 2.52 3.67
CA VAL A 100 24.12 3.14 4.46
C VAL A 100 24.75 4.09 5.45
N GLN A 101 24.37 5.37 5.41
CA GLN A 101 25.00 6.42 6.22
C GLN A 101 23.99 7.13 7.13
N TRP A 102 24.38 7.36 8.38
CA TRP A 102 23.58 8.04 9.40
C TRP A 102 24.44 8.96 10.25
N LYS A 103 23.78 9.80 11.06
CA LYS A 103 24.41 10.65 12.06
C LYS A 103 23.85 10.31 13.44
N HIS A 104 24.67 10.46 14.48
CA HIS A 104 24.20 10.31 15.85
C HIS A 104 23.36 11.53 16.28
N LYS A 105 23.81 12.73 15.90
CA LYS A 105 23.09 13.99 16.10
C LYS A 105 22.93 14.73 14.76
N PRO A 106 21.87 15.53 14.58
CA PRO A 106 21.67 16.31 13.36
C PRO A 106 22.81 17.27 13.04
N THR A 107 23.52 17.75 14.07
CA THR A 107 24.63 18.71 13.99
C THR A 107 25.98 18.08 13.66
N ASP A 108 26.09 16.75 13.71
CA ASP A 108 27.38 16.09 13.47
C ASP A 108 27.81 16.33 12.02
N VAL A 109 29.09 16.66 11.81
CA VAL A 109 29.62 16.90 10.48
C VAL A 109 29.88 15.58 9.76
N GLU A 110 30.42 14.60 10.50
CA GLU A 110 30.76 13.30 9.96
C GLU A 110 29.58 12.33 9.98
N TYR A 111 29.55 11.46 8.97
CA TYR A 111 28.56 10.39 8.87
C TYR A 111 29.20 9.08 9.31
N GLU A 112 28.50 8.38 10.18
CA GLU A 112 28.74 6.96 10.36
C GLU A 112 28.18 6.20 9.16
N HIS A 113 28.84 5.11 8.77
CA HIS A 113 28.39 4.30 7.66
C HIS A 113 28.58 2.81 7.93
N LYS A 114 27.81 2.01 7.20
CA LYS A 114 28.03 0.57 7.08
C LYS A 114 27.60 0.11 5.70
N ASP A 115 28.45 -0.72 5.12
CA ASP A 115 28.26 -1.21 3.75
C ASP A 115 27.58 -2.58 3.76
N TYR A 116 26.72 -2.81 2.78
CA TYR A 116 25.96 -4.04 2.60
C TYR A 116 25.93 -4.43 1.12
N ASP A 117 25.83 -5.72 0.83
CA ASP A 117 25.69 -6.18 -0.56
C ASP A 117 24.32 -5.77 -1.13
N TYR A 118 23.28 -5.78 -0.28
CA TYR A 118 21.91 -5.40 -0.64
C TYR A 118 21.23 -4.63 0.49
N VAL A 119 20.34 -3.70 0.13
CA VAL A 119 19.54 -2.91 1.07
C VAL A 119 18.07 -2.90 0.62
N ILE A 120 17.17 -3.21 1.55
CA ILE A 120 15.72 -3.10 1.35
C ILE A 120 15.23 -1.82 2.05
N VAL A 121 14.64 -0.91 1.30
CA VAL A 121 14.11 0.36 1.83
C VAL A 121 12.60 0.27 1.98
N ASN A 122 12.13 0.24 3.23
CA ASN A 122 10.69 0.28 3.57
C ASN A 122 10.25 1.65 4.14
N ALA A 123 11.08 2.69 3.99
CA ALA A 123 10.69 4.04 4.39
C ALA A 123 9.61 4.58 3.42
N PRO A 124 8.67 5.40 3.91
CA PRO A 124 7.72 6.11 3.06
C PRO A 124 8.39 6.77 1.86
N LEU A 125 7.74 6.74 0.70
CA LEU A 125 8.32 7.23 -0.56
C LEU A 125 8.83 8.67 -0.46
N THR A 126 8.10 9.54 0.26
CA THR A 126 8.49 10.94 0.52
C THR A 126 9.83 11.10 1.24
N ILE A 127 10.23 10.10 2.03
CA ILE A 127 11.54 10.04 2.68
C ILE A 127 12.55 9.41 1.72
N SER A 128 12.18 8.31 1.05
CA SER A 128 13.06 7.59 0.13
C SER A 128 13.53 8.44 -1.05
N LEU A 129 12.71 9.35 -1.57
CA LEU A 129 13.09 10.29 -2.63
C LEU A 129 14.20 11.29 -2.24
N ARG A 130 14.51 11.42 -0.94
CA ARG A 130 15.63 12.25 -0.47
C ARG A 130 16.98 11.59 -0.71
N TYR A 131 17.01 10.29 -1.00
CA TYR A 131 18.24 9.57 -1.33
C TYR A 131 18.56 9.77 -2.82
N PRO A 132 19.76 10.26 -3.18
CA PRO A 132 20.11 10.55 -4.57
C PRO A 132 19.91 9.36 -5.52
N GLU A 133 20.22 8.14 -5.08
CA GLU A 133 20.09 6.93 -5.91
C GLU A 133 18.64 6.47 -6.09
N ALA A 134 17.77 6.76 -5.13
CA ALA A 134 16.33 6.47 -5.25
C ALA A 134 15.62 7.43 -6.23
N GLN A 135 16.20 8.61 -6.51
CA GLN A 135 15.64 9.53 -7.51
C GLN A 135 15.76 8.98 -8.94
N THR A 136 16.79 8.18 -9.22
CA THR A 136 16.93 7.47 -10.49
C THR A 136 15.77 6.49 -10.69
N PHE A 137 15.39 5.76 -9.63
CA PHE A 137 14.23 4.87 -9.64
C PHE A 137 12.90 5.64 -9.84
N SER A 138 12.74 6.80 -9.19
CA SER A 138 11.56 7.65 -9.37
C SER A 138 11.40 8.12 -10.82
N LYS A 139 12.50 8.48 -11.49
CA LYS A 139 12.46 8.89 -12.90
C LYS A 139 12.03 7.74 -13.82
N SER A 140 12.47 6.51 -13.54
CA SER A 140 12.04 5.32 -14.29
C SER A 140 10.58 4.92 -14.03
N VAL A 141 10.07 5.09 -12.81
CA VAL A 141 8.65 4.85 -12.52
C VAL A 141 7.77 5.91 -13.19
N GLN A 142 8.18 7.19 -13.16
CA GLN A 142 7.48 8.27 -13.84
C GLN A 142 7.49 8.11 -15.36
N SER A 143 8.61 7.67 -15.96
CA SER A 143 8.68 7.42 -17.40
C SER A 143 7.82 6.25 -17.85
N GLN A 144 7.72 5.17 -17.06
CA GLN A 144 6.81 4.06 -17.35
C GLN A 144 5.34 4.45 -17.20
N THR A 145 5.01 5.33 -16.25
CA THR A 145 3.65 5.86 -16.07
C THR A 145 3.23 6.82 -17.21
N GLN A 146 4.18 7.51 -17.83
CA GLN A 146 3.94 8.33 -19.02
C GLN A 146 3.87 7.49 -20.30
N ALA A 147 4.67 6.41 -20.41
CA ALA A 147 4.64 5.50 -21.55
C ALA A 147 3.35 4.65 -21.60
N SER A 148 2.70 4.38 -20.46
CA SER A 148 1.40 3.71 -20.42
C SER A 148 0.20 4.65 -20.65
N ARG A 149 0.46 5.93 -20.91
CA ARG A 149 -0.56 7.00 -21.05
C ARG A 149 -0.49 7.70 -22.41
N GLY A 150 -0.21 6.97 -23.48
CA GLY A 150 -0.48 7.53 -24.81
C GLY A 150 -0.67 6.48 -25.89
N PRO A 151 -1.26 6.88 -27.02
CA PRO A 151 -2.48 7.69 -27.18
C PRO A 151 -3.77 6.86 -27.02
#